data_AF-A0A537ULC1-F1
#
_entry.id   AF-A0A537ULC1-F1
#
_cell.length_a   1.000
_cell.length_b   1.000
_cell.length_c   1.000
_cell.angle_alpha   90.00
_cell.angle_beta   90.00
_cell.angle_gamma   90.00
#
_symmetry.space_group_name_H-M   'P 1'
#
loop_
_entity.id
_entity.type
_entity.pdbx_description
1 polymer ?
#
loop_
_entity_poly.entity_id
_entity_poly.type
_entity_poly.pdbx_seq_one_letter_code
_entity_poly.pdbx_strand_id
1 'polypeptide(L)' 'MTATTNSTLEIHRLDDKRYALTLDGFVRYVGTQEECERRAVILSHKNDRATQDKALARSVNLIR' A
#
# COMPACT_ATOMS: atom_id res chain seq x y z
N MET A 1 0.93 23.55 -3.77
CA MET A 1 2.08 22.64 -3.66
C MET A 1 1.54 21.25 -3.36
N THR A 2 1.28 20.44 -4.38
CA THR A 2 0.85 19.05 -4.20
C THR A 2 2.09 18.21 -3.92
N ALA A 3 2.33 17.88 -2.65
CA ALA A 3 3.35 16.91 -2.30
C ALA A 3 2.93 15.56 -2.89
N THR A 4 3.54 15.17 -4.01
CA THR A 4 3.46 13.80 -4.51
C THR A 4 4.28 12.97 -3.52
N THR A 5 3.65 12.48 -2.45
CA THR A 5 4.27 11.51 -1.56
C THR A 5 4.42 10.24 -2.38
N ASN A 6 5.59 10.08 -3.02
CA ASN A 6 5.98 8.84 -3.67
C ASN A 6 6.09 7.78 -2.58
N SER A 7 4.99 7.07 -2.38
CA SER A 7 4.92 6.05 -1.36
C SER A 7 5.76 4.87 -1.83
N THR A 8 6.69 4.42 -1.00
CA THR A 8 7.66 3.39 -1.37
C THR A 8 7.17 2.03 -0.93
N LEU A 9 6.98 1.11 -1.89
CA LEU A 9 6.67 -0.30 -1.65
C LEU A 9 7.95 -1.11 -1.69
N GLU A 10 8.24 -1.86 -0.64
CA GLU A 10 9.41 -2.73 -0.56
C GLU A 10 9.01 -4.13 -0.09
N ILE A 11 9.73 -5.15 -0.56
CA ILE A 11 9.58 -6.53 -0.09
C ILE A 11 10.90 -6.94 0.58
N HIS A 12 10.82 -7.33 1.84
CA HIS A 12 11.97 -7.77 2.63
C HIS A 12 11.87 -9.25 2.95
N ARG A 13 12.96 -9.98 2.81
CA ARG A 13 13.06 -11.35 3.33
C ARG A 13 13.22 -11.30 4.85
N LEU A 14 12.38 -12.03 5.57
CA LEU A 14 12.46 -12.15 7.04
C LEU A 14 13.27 -13.38 7.45
N ASP A 15 13.01 -14.50 6.79
CA ASP A 15 13.70 -15.78 6.98
C ASP A 15 13.61 -16.62 5.69
N ASP A 16 13.93 -17.91 5.76
CA ASP A 16 13.98 -18.79 4.58
C ASP A 16 12.63 -19.06 3.92
N LYS A 17 11.51 -18.76 4.60
CA LYS A 17 10.15 -19.06 4.08
C LYS A 17 9.22 -17.85 4.07
N ARG A 18 9.60 -16.76 4.74
CA ARG A 18 8.72 -15.60 4.94
C ARG A 18 9.33 -14.31 4.42
N TYR A 19 8.47 -13.52 3.81
CA TYR A 19 8.73 -12.19 3.29
C TYR A 19 7.72 -11.21 3.88
N ALA A 20 8.14 -9.96 4.05
CA ALA A 20 7.30 -8.85 4.48
C ALA A 20 7.16 -7.83 3.36
N LEU A 21 5.93 -7.42 3.07
CA LEU A 21 5.62 -6.28 2.21
C LEU A 21 5.46 -5.04 3.10
N THR A 22 6.28 -4.03 2.87
CA THR A 22 6.24 -2.74 3.56
C THR A 22 5.75 -1.65 2.61
N LEU A 23 5.05 -0.67 3.18
CA LEU A 23 4.68 0.56 2.52
C LEU A 23 5.12 1.73 3.40
N ASP A 24 6.03 2.55 2.90
CA ASP A 24 6.65 3.66 3.63
C ASP A 24 7.23 3.20 4.99
N GLY A 25 7.88 2.04 4.99
CA GLY A 25 8.47 1.43 6.19
C GLY A 25 7.47 0.69 7.11
N PHE A 26 6.17 0.75 6.84
CA PHE A 26 5.16 0.02 7.63
C PHE A 26 4.82 -1.33 7.02
N VAL A 27 4.89 -2.40 7.82
CA VAL A 27 4.50 -3.75 7.37
C VAL A 27 2.99 -3.77 7.07
N ARG A 28 2.64 -4.09 5.82
CA ARG A 28 1.26 -4.26 5.35
C ARG A 28 0.86 -5.72 5.26
N TYR A 29 1.83 -6.61 5.01
CA TYR A 29 1.58 -8.05 4.85
C TYR A 29 2.85 -8.87 5.11
N VAL A 30 2.68 -10.10 5.59
CA VAL A 30 3.75 -11.10 5.74
C VAL A 30 3.27 -12.43 5.16
N GLY A 31 4.06 -13.06 4.30
CA GLY A 31 3.70 -14.31 3.63
C GLY A 31 4.84 -14.89 2.78
N THR A 32 4.50 -15.65 1.73
CA THR A 32 5.50 -16.10 0.75
C THR A 32 5.90 -14.95 -0.16
N GLN A 33 7.02 -15.10 -0.87
CA GLN A 33 7.50 -14.09 -1.82
C GLN A 33 6.45 -13.79 -2.89
N GLU A 34 5.86 -14.83 -3.49
CA GLU A 34 4.89 -14.67 -4.58
C GLU A 34 3.64 -13.92 -4.10
N GLU A 35 3.20 -14.16 -2.87
CA GLU A 35 2.03 -13.49 -2.30
C GLU A 35 2.33 -12.02 -1.98
N CYS A 36 3.53 -11.71 -1.50
CA CYS A 36 4.00 -10.33 -1.32
C CYS A 36 4.06 -9.59 -2.67
N GLU A 37 4.57 -10.20 -3.73
CA GLU A 37 4.65 -9.63 -5.08
C GLU A 37 3.25 -9.36 -5.65
N ARG A 38 2.33 -10.34 -5.57
CA ARG A 38 0.93 -10.15 -6.00
C ARG A 38 0.27 -8.98 -5.29
N ARG A 39 0.49 -8.84 -3.97
CA ARG A 39 -0.07 -7.76 -3.17
C ARG A 39 0.60 -6.42 -3.43
N ALA A 40 1.89 -6.39 -3.75
CA ALA A 40 2.61 -5.18 -4.12
C ALA A 40 2.00 -4.54 -5.37
N VAL A 41 1.62 -5.33 -6.38
CA VAL A 41 0.92 -4.83 -7.59
C VAL A 41 -0.41 -4.17 -7.21
N ILE A 42 -1.23 -4.83 -6.38
CA ILE A 42 -2.53 -4.29 -5.95
C ILE A 42 -2.35 -2.98 -5.18
N LEU A 43 -1.37 -2.92 -4.28
CA LEU A 43 -1.09 -1.75 -3.46
C LEU A 43 -0.51 -0.60 -4.30
N SER A 44 0.37 -0.89 -5.25
CA SER A 44 0.95 0.11 -6.16
C SER A 44 -0.13 0.83 -6.97
N HIS A 45 -1.13 0.10 -7.47
CA HIS A 45 -2.27 0.69 -8.19
C HIS A 45 -3.24 1.47 -7.30
N LYS A 46 -3.38 1.08 -6.02
CA LYS A 46 -4.32 1.73 -5.09
C LYS A 46 -3.72 2.93 -4.37
N ASN A 47 -2.42 3.17 -4.45
CA ASN A 47 -1.74 4.19 -3.66
C ASN A 47 -1.73 5.59 -4.29
N ASP A 48 -2.63 5.86 -5.24
CA ASP A 48 -2.98 7.25 -5.55
C ASP A 48 -3.75 7.82 -4.36
N ARG A 49 -3.01 8.32 -3.37
CA ARG A 49 -3.55 8.89 -2.12
C ARG A 49 -4.59 9.97 -2.42
N ALA A 50 -4.40 10.72 -3.51
CA ALA A 50 -5.37 11.70 -4.00
C ALA A 50 -6.72 11.06 -4.37
N THR A 51 -6.73 9.93 -5.06
CA THR A 51 -7.93 9.17 -5.39
C THR A 51 -8.58 8.56 -4.15
N GLN A 52 -7.78 8.05 -3.20
CA GLN A 52 -8.31 7.56 -1.92
C GLN A 52 -8.92 8.67 -1.07
N ASP A 53 -8.25 9.81 -0.93
CA ASP A 53 -8.75 10.95 -0.16
C ASP A 53 -10.00 11.55 -0.81
N LYS A 54 -10.05 11.58 -2.15
CA LYS A 54 -11.26 11.97 -2.89
C LYS A 54 -12.42 10.99 -2.67
N ALA A 55 -12.15 9.69 -2.65
CA ALA A 55 -13.15 8.67 -2.35
C ALA A 55 -13.64 8.78 -0.90
N LEU A 56 -12.72 8.96 0.06
CA LEU A 56 -13.03 9.16 1.47
C LEU A 56 -13.87 10.43 1.70
N ALA A 57 -13.47 11.56 1.11
CA ALA A 57 -14.22 12.82 1.20
C ALA A 57 -15.63 12.69 0.59
N ARG A 58 -15.79 11.93 -0.50
CA ARG A 58 -17.11 11.62 -1.07
C ARG A 58 -17.94 10.77 -0.12
N SER A 59 -17.37 9.72 0.46
CA SER A 59 -18.07 8.85 1.41
C SER A 59 -18.48 9.60 2.69
N VAL A 60 -17.62 10.48 3.22
CA VAL A 60 -17.95 11.30 4.39
C VAL A 60 -19.04 12.33 4.09
N ASN A 61 -19.02 12.96 2.90
CA ASN A 61 -20.09 13.89 2.49
C ASN A 61 -21.42 13.20 2.16
N LEU A 62 -21.41 11.90 1.82
CA LEU A 62 -22.62 11.11 1.58
C LEU A 62 -23.33 10.67 2.87
N ILE A 63 -22.68 10.80 4.03
CA ILE A 63 -23.21 10.39 5.34
C ILE A 63 -23.73 11.60 6.15
N ARG A 64 -23.79 12.80 5.53
CA ARG A 64 -24.31 14.01 6.19
C ARG A 64 -25.79 14.27 5.90
#